data_AF-A0A1E7ICS2-F1
#
_entry.id   AF-A0A1E7ICS2-F1
#
_cell.length_a   1.000
_cell.length_b   1.000
_cell.length_c   1.000
_cell.angle_alpha   90.00
_cell.angle_beta   90.00
_cell.angle_gamma   90.00
#
_symmetry.space_group_name_H-M   'P 1'
#
loop_
_entity.id
_entity.type
_entity.pdbx_description
1 polymer ?
#
loop_
_entity_poly.entity_id
_entity_poly.type
_entity_poly.pdbx_seq_one_letter_code
_entity_poly.pdbx_strand_id
1 'polypeptide(L)'
;MKIAELQRSNICSSAFFIFVRSLDIVTHENEKKCLVNFLFNGRVPFWGGNYADGDPRFFSCQSCHMKPTTGYGANKRGIPLRNDLPHHDMTGGNHWAGDLIKYQNTNNQLRLGGDMSDIQIAATDAGMARAEKMLTQAASLTVNGFTLKVTNLTGHKLITGYPEGRRMWLNIKWYDESGVLLVNDGEYGPIGVTVINPKDEAEVEVHSILDLDGPNTKIYEAHYGITQEWAAKLIAINPAYADMVVSYDRETGAVDYILQNVANQDLGTSHESLHFALNDTVIKDNRIPPYGMNYNEARRRNVIPVPSDQYGDPSTDDDYNYFDAITLNPPLNASYATIELLYQGTSWEYIQFLVNANKGENIFLGQEGTNLLEAWLNTGMAKPFVMASTTWGTAPVSPQMVVGVNSIQSGLYSGKGKNITFSATNIFTAGDDVTILGQVMEENDLPLAGATVTIMISGPESASLTGMSDENGVAELTWQTQSPKRKGTGGTISGDYTATTSDVVADGYSWDGVQTSVDFTLE
;
A
#
# COMPACT_ATOMS: atom_id res chain seq x y z
N MET A 1 8.34 38.36 -0.03
CA MET A 1 8.77 37.04 -0.55
C MET A 1 8.41 37.01 -2.02
N LYS A 2 9.36 36.79 -2.94
CA LYS A 2 9.02 36.75 -4.38
C LYS A 2 8.23 35.47 -4.64
N ILE A 3 7.16 35.53 -5.42
CA ILE A 3 6.31 34.36 -5.78
C ILE A 3 7.16 33.19 -6.30
N ALA A 4 8.27 33.50 -7.01
CA ALA A 4 9.24 32.54 -7.52
C ALA A 4 9.99 31.70 -6.44
N GLU A 5 10.04 32.12 -5.18
CA GLU A 5 10.67 31.33 -4.10
C GLU A 5 9.73 30.26 -3.53
N LEU A 6 8.40 30.47 -3.59
CA LEU A 6 7.39 29.54 -3.09
C LEU A 6 7.22 28.29 -3.98
N GLN A 7 7.69 28.36 -5.22
CA GLN A 7 7.64 27.27 -6.21
C GLN A 7 8.95 26.47 -6.31
N ARG A 8 9.92 26.71 -5.41
CA ARG A 8 11.24 26.04 -5.41
C ARG A 8 11.39 25.13 -4.20
N SER A 9 12.27 24.13 -4.31
CA SER A 9 12.64 23.23 -3.19
C SER A 9 13.21 23.96 -1.97
N ASN A 10 13.65 25.22 -2.13
CA ASN A 10 14.13 26.08 -1.06
C ASN A 10 13.18 26.15 0.15
N ILE A 11 11.85 26.07 -0.06
CA ILE A 11 10.86 26.13 1.03
C ILE A 11 10.88 24.88 1.94
N CYS A 12 11.23 23.73 1.39
CA CYS A 12 11.38 22.48 2.13
C CYS A 12 12.81 22.31 2.64
N SER A 13 13.78 22.91 1.95
CA SER A 13 15.19 22.60 2.13
C SER A 13 15.72 22.84 3.55
N SER A 14 15.23 23.85 4.27
CA SER A 14 15.75 24.15 5.61
C SER A 14 15.37 23.12 6.69
N ALA A 15 14.19 22.49 6.58
CA ALA A 15 13.75 21.46 7.52
C ALA A 15 14.15 20.05 7.07
N PHE A 16 14.26 19.86 5.75
CA PHE A 16 14.53 18.58 5.12
C PHE A 16 15.98 18.45 4.62
N PHE A 17 16.91 19.39 4.84
CA PHE A 17 18.35 19.17 4.57
C PHE A 17 19.20 19.15 5.84
N ILE A 18 18.74 19.75 6.94
CA ILE A 18 19.68 20.32 7.93
C ILE A 18 19.94 19.45 9.17
N PHE A 19 19.12 18.46 9.51
CA PHE A 19 19.29 17.81 10.82
C PHE A 19 19.87 16.39 10.85
N VAL A 20 20.14 15.78 9.70
CA VAL A 20 20.83 14.47 9.65
C VAL A 20 21.47 14.28 8.30
N ARG A 21 22.54 13.48 8.27
CA ARG A 21 23.19 12.92 7.07
C ARG A 21 22.27 11.98 6.24
N SER A 22 20.95 12.17 6.20
CA SER A 22 19.98 11.19 5.71
C SER A 22 18.90 11.72 4.74
N LEU A 23 18.90 13.02 4.42
CA LEU A 23 17.94 13.57 3.46
C LEU A 23 18.58 13.89 2.12
N ASP A 24 18.32 12.98 1.20
CA ASP A 24 18.97 12.92 -0.10
C ASP A 24 18.10 13.59 -1.15
N ILE A 25 18.35 14.87 -1.46
CA ILE A 25 17.56 15.66 -2.42
C ILE A 25 18.46 16.14 -3.56
N VAL A 26 17.99 16.04 -4.80
CA VAL A 26 18.64 16.60 -6.01
C VAL A 26 18.16 18.04 -6.26
N THR A 27 19.01 18.96 -6.74
CA THR A 27 18.62 20.36 -7.10
C THR A 27 18.48 20.63 -8.60
N HIS A 28 17.62 21.60 -8.92
CA HIS A 28 17.48 22.49 -10.09
C HIS A 28 18.22 22.22 -11.41
N GLU A 29 19.51 21.88 -11.43
CA GLU A 29 20.22 21.59 -12.69
C GLU A 29 19.82 20.20 -13.26
N ASN A 30 19.49 19.24 -12.40
CA ASN A 30 19.08 17.89 -12.81
C ASN A 30 17.56 17.72 -12.97
N GLU A 31 16.75 18.71 -12.53
CA GLU A 31 15.28 18.71 -12.67
C GLU A 31 14.84 18.71 -14.15
N LYS A 32 15.69 19.21 -15.06
CA LYS A 32 15.45 19.17 -16.51
C LYS A 32 15.54 17.77 -17.12
N LYS A 33 16.31 16.85 -16.53
CA LYS A 33 16.48 15.49 -17.07
C LYS A 33 15.32 14.57 -16.67
N CYS A 34 14.70 14.79 -15.50
CA CYS A 34 13.59 13.97 -14.97
C CYS A 34 12.31 14.07 -15.85
N LEU A 35 12.17 15.16 -16.62
CA LEU A 35 11.13 15.39 -17.61
C LEU A 35 10.98 14.27 -18.65
N VAL A 36 12.07 13.59 -19.00
CA VAL A 36 12.05 12.68 -20.15
C VAL A 36 11.33 11.38 -19.80
N ASN A 37 11.53 10.73 -18.64
CA ASN A 37 10.93 9.41 -18.41
C ASN A 37 9.49 9.41 -17.85
N PHE A 38 9.04 10.47 -17.17
CA PHE A 38 7.62 10.59 -16.76
C PHE A 38 6.68 10.73 -17.98
N LEU A 39 7.20 11.27 -19.10
CA LEU A 39 6.50 11.36 -20.37
C LEU A 39 6.45 10.02 -21.14
N PHE A 40 7.43 9.12 -20.96
CA PHE A 40 7.47 7.83 -21.67
C PHE A 40 6.67 6.72 -20.97
N ASN A 41 6.39 6.84 -19.66
CA ASN A 41 5.54 5.90 -18.91
C ASN A 41 4.05 6.31 -18.85
N GLY A 42 3.60 7.27 -19.68
CA GLY A 42 2.18 7.52 -19.96
C GLY A 42 1.31 8.07 -18.80
N ARG A 43 1.90 8.56 -17.69
CA ARG A 43 1.13 8.95 -16.49
C ARG A 43 0.95 10.45 -16.24
N VAL A 44 1.37 11.33 -17.15
CA VAL A 44 1.00 12.76 -17.12
C VAL A 44 0.79 13.32 -18.54
N PRO A 45 -0.29 14.08 -18.80
CA PRO A 45 -0.46 14.77 -20.07
C PRO A 45 0.70 15.73 -20.33
N PHE A 46 0.95 15.95 -21.62
CA PHE A 46 2.06 16.64 -22.32
C PHE A 46 2.49 18.06 -21.86
N TRP A 47 2.08 18.54 -20.68
CA TRP A 47 2.28 19.91 -20.22
C TRP A 47 3.41 20.10 -19.21
N GLY A 48 4.52 19.35 -19.28
CA GLY A 48 5.77 19.68 -18.59
C GLY A 48 5.71 19.99 -17.07
N GLY A 49 4.64 19.60 -16.36
CA GLY A 49 4.41 19.95 -14.94
C GLY A 49 3.82 21.35 -14.68
N ASN A 50 3.52 22.14 -15.71
CA ASN A 50 2.97 23.49 -15.57
C ASN A 50 1.47 23.43 -15.26
N TYR A 51 1.00 24.30 -14.38
CA TYR A 51 -0.43 24.41 -14.06
C TYR A 51 -1.14 25.34 -15.06
N ALA A 52 -2.43 25.63 -14.82
CA ALA A 52 -3.25 26.44 -15.73
C ALA A 52 -2.73 27.89 -15.92
N ASP A 53 -1.83 28.34 -15.05
CA ASP A 53 -1.11 29.62 -15.13
C ASP A 53 -0.04 29.67 -16.24
N GLY A 54 0.39 28.52 -16.77
CA GLY A 54 1.42 28.45 -17.81
C GLY A 54 2.84 28.76 -17.34
N ASP A 55 3.04 28.98 -16.04
CA ASP A 55 4.37 29.25 -15.47
C ASP A 55 5.24 27.97 -15.55
N PRO A 56 6.50 28.06 -16.04
CA PRO A 56 7.41 26.94 -16.07
C PRO A 56 7.68 26.41 -14.65
N ARG A 57 7.23 25.17 -14.37
CA ARG A 57 7.50 24.48 -13.12
C ARG A 57 8.49 23.35 -13.39
N PHE A 58 9.61 23.41 -12.69
CA PHE A 58 10.53 22.30 -12.63
C PHE A 58 9.99 21.24 -11.64
N PHE A 59 10.38 19.98 -11.82
CA PHE A 59 10.04 18.93 -10.84
C PHE A 59 10.65 19.30 -9.49
N SER A 60 9.81 19.74 -8.56
CA SER A 60 10.18 20.17 -7.21
C SER A 60 9.48 19.28 -6.18
N CYS A 61 9.84 19.42 -4.90
CA CYS A 61 9.14 18.73 -3.81
C CYS A 61 7.63 18.95 -3.90
N GLN A 62 7.21 20.18 -4.23
CA GLN A 62 5.81 20.57 -4.38
C GLN A 62 5.11 19.84 -5.54
N SER A 63 5.82 19.56 -6.64
CA SER A 63 5.24 18.85 -7.79
C SER A 63 4.77 17.44 -7.42
N CYS A 64 5.43 16.78 -6.47
CA CYS A 64 5.07 15.45 -5.98
C CYS A 64 4.17 15.51 -4.73
N HIS A 65 4.52 16.37 -3.75
CA HIS A 65 3.91 16.40 -2.41
C HIS A 65 2.85 17.48 -2.20
N MET A 66 2.65 18.38 -3.17
CA MET A 66 1.60 19.42 -3.16
C MET A 66 0.80 19.42 -4.46
N LYS A 67 0.23 18.26 -4.79
CA LYS A 67 -0.52 18.03 -6.03
C LYS A 67 -1.61 19.10 -6.24
N PRO A 68 -1.84 19.52 -7.50
CA PRO A 68 -2.86 20.52 -7.79
C PRO A 68 -4.23 19.98 -7.42
N THR A 69 -5.05 20.80 -6.79
CA THR A 69 -6.46 20.54 -6.55
C THR A 69 -7.32 21.74 -6.96
N THR A 70 -8.59 21.48 -7.26
CA THR A 70 -9.58 22.53 -7.45
C THR A 70 -10.07 23.05 -6.10
N GLY A 71 -10.10 24.37 -5.89
CA GLY A 71 -10.59 24.96 -4.66
C GLY A 71 -10.47 26.48 -4.57
N TYR A 72 -10.77 27.01 -3.39
CA TYR A 72 -10.61 28.43 -3.06
C TYR A 72 -9.37 28.60 -2.17
N GLY A 73 -8.51 29.56 -2.52
CA GLY A 73 -7.26 29.79 -1.79
C GLY A 73 -7.44 30.41 -0.39
N ALA A 74 -8.65 30.84 -0.05
CA ALA A 74 -9.01 31.36 1.27
C ALA A 74 -10.51 31.26 1.49
N ASN A 75 -10.93 31.10 2.76
CA ASN A 75 -12.33 31.17 3.16
C ASN A 75 -12.78 32.65 3.29
N LYS A 76 -12.88 33.35 2.16
CA LYS A 76 -13.36 34.74 2.05
C LYS A 76 -14.31 34.88 0.87
N ARG A 77 -15.27 35.80 0.98
CA ARG A 77 -16.21 36.11 -0.10
C ARG A 77 -15.46 36.71 -1.30
N GLY A 78 -15.81 36.28 -2.51
CA GLY A 78 -15.23 36.82 -3.75
C GLY A 78 -13.88 36.22 -4.15
N ILE A 79 -13.40 35.19 -3.45
CA ILE A 79 -12.21 34.45 -3.86
C ILE A 79 -12.57 33.61 -5.10
N PRO A 80 -11.78 33.69 -6.19
CA PRO A 80 -12.03 32.88 -7.37
C PRO A 80 -11.72 31.41 -7.10
N LEU A 81 -12.52 30.52 -7.69
CA LEU A 81 -12.22 29.10 -7.79
C LEU A 81 -10.99 28.94 -8.68
N ARG A 82 -10.01 28.18 -8.23
CA ARG A 82 -8.80 27.82 -8.98
C ARG A 82 -8.78 26.32 -9.19
N ASN A 83 -8.35 25.87 -10.37
CA ASN A 83 -8.30 24.44 -10.71
C ASN A 83 -6.95 23.79 -10.37
N ASP A 84 -6.06 24.55 -9.75
CA ASP A 84 -4.63 24.26 -9.70
C ASP A 84 -3.99 24.75 -8.38
N LEU A 85 -4.74 24.75 -7.28
CA LEU A 85 -4.19 25.12 -5.98
C LEU A 85 -3.26 24.02 -5.45
N PRO A 86 -2.04 24.36 -4.99
CA PRO A 86 -1.19 23.41 -4.28
C PRO A 86 -1.87 22.94 -3.00
N HIS A 87 -2.21 21.66 -2.94
CA HIS A 87 -2.78 21.07 -1.74
C HIS A 87 -1.68 20.92 -0.67
N HIS A 88 -1.87 21.50 0.51
CA HIS A 88 -0.91 21.45 1.62
C HIS A 88 -1.03 20.13 2.39
N ASP A 89 -0.87 19.04 1.67
CA ASP A 89 -0.93 17.70 2.23
C ASP A 89 0.44 17.25 2.75
N MET A 90 1.44 17.26 1.86
CA MET A 90 2.83 16.91 2.19
C MET A 90 3.00 15.50 2.77
N THR A 91 2.11 14.56 2.40
CA THR A 91 2.14 13.18 2.90
C THR A 91 3.37 12.43 2.39
N GLY A 92 4.04 11.72 3.31
CA GLY A 92 5.14 10.79 3.04
C GLY A 92 4.70 9.33 3.07
N GLY A 93 5.58 8.41 3.49
CA GLY A 93 5.29 6.96 3.50
C GLY A 93 4.74 6.39 4.81
N ASN A 94 4.28 7.19 5.77
CA ASN A 94 3.78 6.65 7.04
C ASN A 94 2.32 6.22 6.91
N HIS A 95 2.08 5.00 6.42
CA HIS A 95 0.73 4.41 6.33
C HIS A 95 0.20 3.95 7.69
N TRP A 96 1.06 3.54 8.61
CA TRP A 96 0.68 2.95 9.90
C TRP A 96 0.57 3.95 11.07
N ALA A 97 1.38 5.01 11.09
CA ALA A 97 1.49 5.89 12.27
C ALA A 97 0.16 6.55 12.69
N GLY A 98 -0.79 6.70 11.76
CA GLY A 98 -2.13 7.20 12.07
C GLY A 98 -2.93 6.25 12.97
N ASP A 99 -2.79 4.95 12.81
CA ASP A 99 -3.42 3.96 13.70
C ASP A 99 -2.83 4.00 15.10
N LEU A 100 -1.50 4.15 15.22
CA LEU A 100 -0.84 4.37 16.51
C LEU A 100 -1.37 5.63 17.19
N ILE A 101 -1.47 6.76 16.47
CA ILE A 101 -1.96 8.02 17.03
C ILE A 101 -3.40 7.87 17.52
N LYS A 102 -4.28 7.23 16.73
CA LYS A 102 -5.67 6.97 17.13
C LYS A 102 -5.74 6.07 18.35
N TYR A 103 -4.93 5.00 18.39
CA TYR A 103 -4.87 4.10 19.54
C TYR A 103 -4.44 4.85 20.81
N GLN A 104 -3.35 5.60 20.75
CA GLN A 104 -2.89 6.38 21.90
C GLN A 104 -3.90 7.47 22.30
N ASN A 105 -4.61 8.07 21.33
CA ASN A 105 -5.69 9.02 21.63
C ASN A 105 -6.80 8.36 22.44
N THR A 106 -7.29 7.20 21.99
CA THR A 106 -8.35 6.44 22.69
C THR A 106 -7.92 6.02 24.10
N ASN A 107 -6.63 5.76 24.32
CA ASN A 107 -6.09 5.34 25.61
C ASN A 107 -5.55 6.51 26.46
N ASN A 108 -5.73 7.77 26.05
CA ASN A 108 -5.18 8.95 26.72
C ASN A 108 -3.65 8.90 26.92
N GLN A 109 -2.95 8.26 25.99
CA GLN A 109 -1.49 8.06 25.98
C GLN A 109 -0.77 9.05 25.04
N LEU A 110 -1.49 9.85 24.26
CA LEU A 110 -0.85 10.89 23.44
C LEU A 110 -0.14 11.89 24.33
N ARG A 111 1.19 11.96 24.23
CA ARG A 111 1.97 12.84 25.10
C ARG A 111 1.86 14.31 24.72
N LEU A 112 1.71 14.59 23.43
CA LEU A 112 1.47 15.93 22.88
C LEU A 112 0.17 15.88 22.06
N GLY A 113 -0.87 16.57 22.54
CA GLY A 113 -2.20 16.50 21.94
C GLY A 113 -3.16 15.65 22.78
N GLY A 114 -4.12 14.99 22.12
CA GLY A 114 -5.24 14.27 22.76
C GLY A 114 -6.60 14.82 22.34
N ASP A 115 -7.67 14.19 22.84
CA ASP A 115 -9.07 14.57 22.61
C ASP A 115 -9.41 14.83 21.13
N MET A 116 -8.89 13.98 20.24
CA MET A 116 -9.14 14.12 18.80
C MET A 116 -10.63 14.01 18.50
N SER A 117 -11.18 15.03 17.86
CA SER A 117 -12.53 15.03 17.30
C SER A 117 -12.67 14.04 16.14
N ASP A 118 -13.91 13.65 15.82
CA ASP A 118 -14.22 12.81 14.66
C ASP A 118 -13.63 13.35 13.35
N ILE A 119 -13.59 14.68 13.20
CA ILE A 119 -12.99 15.34 12.04
C ILE A 119 -11.47 15.11 11.99
N GLN A 120 -10.79 15.17 13.13
CA GLN A 120 -9.35 14.92 13.21
C GLN A 120 -9.03 13.43 12.97
N ILE A 121 -9.86 12.51 13.50
CA ILE A 121 -9.74 11.08 13.24
C ILE A 121 -9.90 10.79 11.74
N ALA A 122 -10.96 11.30 11.12
CA ALA A 122 -11.19 11.15 9.68
C ALA A 122 -10.06 11.77 8.84
N ALA A 123 -9.49 12.90 9.29
CA ALA A 123 -8.34 13.52 8.63
C ALA A 123 -7.07 12.65 8.72
N THR A 124 -6.86 11.98 9.85
CA THR A 124 -5.78 10.99 10.04
C THR A 124 -5.96 9.80 9.10
N ASP A 125 -7.17 9.24 9.01
CA ASP A 125 -7.48 8.15 8.08
C ASP A 125 -7.24 8.54 6.63
N ALA A 126 -7.68 9.74 6.24
CA ALA A 126 -7.41 10.28 4.92
C ALA A 126 -5.89 10.46 4.66
N GLY A 127 -5.12 10.80 5.69
CA GLY A 127 -3.65 10.90 5.62
C GLY A 127 -2.98 9.54 5.36
N MET A 128 -3.43 8.49 6.05
CA MET A 128 -2.92 7.12 5.83
C MET A 128 -3.20 6.64 4.40
N ALA A 129 -4.43 6.81 3.91
CA ALA A 129 -4.78 6.44 2.53
C ALA A 129 -3.94 7.20 1.48
N ARG A 130 -3.56 8.45 1.76
CA ARG A 130 -2.64 9.22 0.90
C ARG A 130 -1.21 8.70 0.99
N ALA A 131 -0.75 8.25 2.15
CA ALA A 131 0.57 7.65 2.32
C ALA A 131 0.70 6.34 1.53
N GLU A 132 -0.30 5.47 1.58
CA GLU A 132 -0.37 4.26 0.75
C GLU A 132 -0.34 4.58 -0.74
N LYS A 133 -1.09 5.60 -1.17
CA LYS A 133 -1.04 6.10 -2.55
C LYS A 133 0.34 6.63 -2.94
N MET A 134 1.08 7.26 -2.03
CA MET A 134 2.46 7.69 -2.30
C MET A 134 3.39 6.48 -2.44
N LEU A 135 3.27 5.49 -1.56
CA LEU A 135 4.07 4.26 -1.61
C LEU A 135 3.88 3.49 -2.92
N THR A 136 2.63 3.34 -3.40
CA THR A 136 2.33 2.68 -4.68
C THR A 136 2.84 3.44 -5.92
N GLN A 137 3.21 4.71 -5.77
CA GLN A 137 3.74 5.55 -6.84
C GLN A 137 5.27 5.70 -6.77
N ALA A 138 5.90 5.26 -5.68
CA ALA A 138 7.30 5.50 -5.41
C ALA A 138 8.25 4.53 -6.13
N ALA A 139 7.77 3.36 -6.53
CA ALA A 139 8.59 2.33 -7.16
C ALA A 139 7.84 1.58 -8.28
N SER A 140 8.59 0.96 -9.19
CA SER A 140 8.05 -0.04 -10.10
C SER A 140 8.95 -1.26 -10.21
N LEU A 141 8.34 -2.42 -10.47
CA LEU A 141 9.02 -3.68 -10.72
C LEU A 141 8.83 -4.09 -12.19
N THR A 142 9.91 -4.55 -12.82
CA THR A 142 9.85 -5.15 -14.15
C THR A 142 10.74 -6.37 -14.20
N VAL A 143 10.26 -7.45 -14.82
CA VAL A 143 11.00 -8.71 -14.98
C VAL A 143 11.34 -8.92 -16.45
N ASN A 144 12.59 -9.26 -16.73
CA ASN A 144 13.04 -9.68 -18.05
C ASN A 144 13.98 -10.89 -17.91
N GLY A 145 13.54 -12.06 -18.38
CA GLY A 145 14.24 -13.32 -18.12
C GLY A 145 14.35 -13.57 -16.61
N PHE A 146 15.58 -13.70 -16.11
CA PHE A 146 15.88 -13.84 -14.69
C PHE A 146 16.32 -12.53 -14.03
N THR A 147 16.10 -11.39 -14.66
CA THR A 147 16.46 -10.09 -14.08
C THR A 147 15.21 -9.37 -13.60
N LEU A 148 15.14 -9.12 -12.29
CA LEU A 148 14.18 -8.22 -11.68
C LEU A 148 14.81 -6.84 -11.57
N LYS A 149 14.15 -5.83 -12.14
CA LYS A 149 14.55 -4.43 -12.01
C LYS A 149 13.60 -3.70 -11.05
N VAL A 150 14.15 -3.17 -9.97
CA VAL A 150 13.47 -2.29 -9.01
C VAL A 150 13.80 -0.85 -9.36
N THR A 151 12.83 -0.07 -9.82
CA THR A 151 13.06 1.31 -10.28
C THR A 151 12.58 2.32 -9.26
N ASN A 152 13.42 3.30 -8.92
CA ASN A 152 13.04 4.45 -8.10
C ASN A 152 12.31 5.49 -8.95
N LEU A 153 11.07 5.82 -8.56
CA LEU A 153 10.23 6.84 -9.23
C LEU A 153 10.11 8.14 -8.42
N THR A 154 10.87 8.25 -7.33
CA THR A 154 10.89 9.42 -6.45
C THR A 154 12.03 10.38 -6.82
N GLY A 155 11.96 11.62 -6.29
CA GLY A 155 13.00 12.65 -6.46
C GLY A 155 14.13 12.58 -5.42
N HIS A 156 14.16 11.54 -4.60
CA HIS A 156 15.11 11.30 -3.53
C HIS A 156 15.49 9.81 -3.49
N LYS A 157 16.33 9.35 -2.56
CA LYS A 157 16.55 7.90 -2.42
C LYS A 157 15.24 7.17 -2.12
N LEU A 158 15.11 5.96 -2.64
CA LEU A 158 14.02 5.04 -2.33
C LEU A 158 14.53 4.02 -1.31
N ILE A 159 14.13 4.08 -0.05
CA ILE A 159 13.29 5.07 0.66
C ILE A 159 14.11 6.24 1.24
N THR A 160 13.46 7.31 1.74
CA THR A 160 14.15 8.49 2.34
C THR A 160 13.60 8.83 3.73
N GLY A 161 14.19 9.83 4.40
CA GLY A 161 13.77 10.35 5.70
C GLY A 161 14.67 9.91 6.84
N TYR A 162 14.11 9.78 8.04
CA TYR A 162 14.82 9.16 9.18
C TYR A 162 14.97 7.66 8.93
N PRO A 163 16.19 7.15 8.77
CA PRO A 163 16.45 5.79 8.30
C PRO A 163 16.23 4.72 9.37
N GLU A 164 16.33 5.08 10.66
CA GLU A 164 16.22 4.13 11.77
C GLU A 164 14.87 3.39 11.73
N GLY A 165 14.94 2.06 11.66
CA GLY A 165 13.76 1.20 11.62
C GLY A 165 12.97 1.23 10.30
N ARG A 166 13.39 2.01 9.29
CA ARG A 166 12.74 2.01 7.97
C ARG A 166 13.46 1.07 7.02
N ARG A 167 12.69 0.20 6.37
CA ARG A 167 13.24 -0.72 5.35
C ARG A 167 12.26 -1.00 4.24
N MET A 168 12.83 -1.34 3.09
CA MET A 168 12.15 -1.87 1.92
C MET A 168 12.79 -3.20 1.57
N TRP A 169 12.05 -4.21 1.13
CA TRP A 169 12.66 -5.48 0.70
C TRP A 169 11.80 -6.22 -0.28
N LEU A 170 12.38 -7.22 -0.94
CA LEU A 170 11.65 -8.11 -1.82
C LEU A 170 11.12 -9.32 -1.04
N ASN A 171 9.82 -9.57 -1.17
CA ASN A 171 9.22 -10.86 -0.84
C ASN A 171 8.97 -11.63 -2.13
N ILE A 172 9.61 -12.80 -2.28
CA ILE A 172 9.52 -13.61 -3.50
C ILE A 172 9.02 -15.00 -3.14
N LYS A 173 7.80 -15.29 -3.59
CA LYS A 173 7.17 -16.61 -3.42
C LYS A 173 7.29 -17.40 -4.70
N TRP A 174 8.05 -18.49 -4.65
CA TRP A 174 8.29 -19.41 -5.76
C TRP A 174 7.29 -20.55 -5.74
N TYR A 175 6.73 -20.88 -6.89
CA TYR A 175 5.72 -21.92 -7.02
C TYR A 175 6.09 -22.91 -8.12
N ASP A 176 5.68 -24.18 -7.96
CA ASP A 176 5.76 -25.19 -9.02
C ASP A 176 4.64 -25.05 -10.07
N GLU A 177 4.62 -25.94 -11.05
CA GLU A 177 3.60 -25.96 -12.12
C GLU A 177 2.17 -26.20 -11.58
N SER A 178 2.03 -26.82 -10.40
CA SER A 178 0.74 -27.10 -9.76
C SER A 178 0.28 -25.96 -8.83
N GLY A 179 1.06 -24.89 -8.69
CA GLY A 179 0.77 -23.77 -7.81
C GLY A 179 1.14 -24.01 -6.34
N VAL A 180 1.96 -25.01 -6.04
CA VAL A 180 2.45 -25.28 -4.68
C VAL A 180 3.62 -24.36 -4.36
N LEU A 181 3.57 -23.68 -3.21
CA LEU A 181 4.67 -22.83 -2.71
C LEU A 181 5.89 -23.69 -2.39
N LEU A 182 7.02 -23.37 -3.02
CA LEU A 182 8.31 -24.04 -2.83
C LEU A 182 9.19 -23.29 -1.82
N VAL A 183 9.36 -21.98 -2.00
CA VAL A 183 10.25 -21.11 -1.21
C VAL A 183 9.62 -19.71 -1.11
N ASN A 184 9.85 -19.04 0.01
CA ASN A 184 9.44 -17.66 0.26
C ASN A 184 10.65 -16.83 0.73
N ASP A 185 11.35 -16.19 -0.21
CA ASP A 185 12.49 -15.32 0.12
C ASP A 185 11.98 -14.01 0.75
N GLY A 186 12.68 -13.51 1.78
CA GLY A 186 12.30 -12.26 2.46
C GLY A 186 10.93 -12.34 3.16
N GLU A 187 10.58 -13.50 3.70
CA GLU A 187 9.31 -13.72 4.41
C GLU A 187 9.14 -12.79 5.61
N TYR A 188 7.94 -12.23 5.77
CA TYR A 188 7.52 -11.50 6.96
C TYR A 188 6.58 -12.38 7.77
N GLY A 189 6.90 -12.59 9.05
CA GLY A 189 6.16 -13.52 9.89
C GLY A 189 6.66 -13.51 11.33
N PRO A 190 6.18 -14.46 12.15
CA PRO A 190 6.62 -14.62 13.53
C PRO A 190 8.10 -15.00 13.60
N ILE A 191 8.89 -14.24 14.35
CA ILE A 191 10.35 -14.47 14.49
C ILE A 191 10.73 -15.31 15.72
N GLY A 192 9.76 -15.91 16.41
CA GLY A 192 9.98 -16.68 17.64
C GLY A 192 10.31 -15.83 18.87
N VAL A 193 10.20 -14.49 18.78
CA VAL A 193 10.34 -13.56 19.89
C VAL A 193 8.96 -13.27 20.47
N THR A 194 8.82 -13.44 21.79
CA THR A 194 7.58 -13.14 22.52
C THR A 194 7.81 -11.98 23.47
N VAL A 195 6.88 -11.03 23.47
CA VAL A 195 6.89 -9.87 24.39
C VAL A 195 5.60 -9.81 25.19
N ILE A 196 5.67 -9.21 26.39
CA ILE A 196 4.49 -8.95 27.21
C ILE A 196 3.83 -7.66 26.73
N ASN A 197 2.55 -7.74 26.36
CA ASN A 197 1.74 -6.58 26.01
C ASN A 197 1.44 -5.75 27.28
N PRO A 198 1.88 -4.48 27.36
CA PRO A 198 1.66 -3.65 28.55
C PRO A 198 0.18 -3.40 28.89
N LYS A 199 -0.73 -3.59 27.92
CA LYS A 199 -2.17 -3.37 28.10
C LYS A 199 -2.85 -4.41 29.00
N ASP A 200 -2.53 -5.68 28.78
CA ASP A 200 -3.27 -6.83 29.31
C ASP A 200 -2.37 -7.97 29.81
N GLU A 201 -1.05 -7.75 29.83
CA GLU A 201 -0.02 -8.72 30.23
C GLU A 201 0.01 -9.99 29.37
N ALA A 202 -0.67 -9.99 28.22
CA ALA A 202 -0.67 -11.12 27.30
C ALA A 202 0.70 -11.28 26.63
N GLU A 203 1.14 -12.52 26.48
CA GLU A 203 2.27 -12.87 25.61
C GLU A 203 1.86 -12.71 24.15
N VAL A 204 2.61 -11.90 23.41
CA VAL A 204 2.38 -11.63 21.99
C VAL A 204 3.65 -11.95 21.21
N GLU A 205 3.51 -12.76 20.16
CA GLU A 205 4.59 -13.08 19.24
C GLU A 205 4.87 -11.89 18.32
N VAL A 206 6.14 -11.55 18.17
CA VAL A 206 6.63 -10.44 17.34
C VAL A 206 6.72 -10.89 15.89
N HIS A 207 6.18 -10.07 14.99
CA HIS A 207 6.28 -10.28 13.55
C HIS A 207 7.32 -9.34 12.91
N SER A 208 8.28 -9.91 12.17
CA SER A 208 9.33 -9.19 11.43
C SER A 208 9.81 -10.02 10.23
N ILE A 209 10.84 -9.56 9.51
CA ILE A 209 11.48 -10.34 8.45
C ILE A 209 12.14 -11.58 9.07
N LEU A 210 11.83 -12.79 8.61
CA LEU A 210 12.32 -14.01 9.28
C LEU A 210 13.84 -14.14 9.20
N ASP A 211 14.39 -14.08 7.99
CA ASP A 211 15.82 -14.25 7.72
C ASP A 211 16.41 -12.98 7.07
N LEU A 212 17.17 -12.22 7.86
CA LEU A 212 17.82 -10.98 7.42
C LEU A 212 19.06 -11.24 6.54
N ASP A 213 19.67 -12.42 6.68
CA ASP A 213 20.94 -12.78 6.03
C ASP A 213 20.75 -13.83 4.92
N GLY A 214 19.49 -14.14 4.58
CA GLY A 214 19.13 -15.10 3.56
C GLY A 214 19.81 -14.79 2.22
N PRO A 215 20.30 -15.80 1.49
CA PRO A 215 21.11 -15.59 0.28
C PRO A 215 20.38 -14.86 -0.85
N ASN A 216 19.04 -14.92 -0.86
CA ASN A 216 18.17 -14.22 -1.80
C ASN A 216 17.40 -13.06 -1.14
N THR A 217 17.60 -12.81 0.16
CA THR A 217 16.94 -11.72 0.88
C THR A 217 17.58 -10.39 0.49
N LYS A 218 16.85 -9.58 -0.27
CA LYS A 218 17.29 -8.24 -0.67
C LYS A 218 16.56 -7.17 0.12
N ILE A 219 17.26 -6.58 1.09
CA ILE A 219 16.77 -5.46 1.91
C ILE A 219 17.46 -4.16 1.51
N TYR A 220 16.68 -3.09 1.43
CA TYR A 220 17.06 -1.72 1.15
C TYR A 220 16.84 -0.86 2.40
N GLU A 221 17.93 -0.36 2.97
CA GLU A 221 17.96 0.34 4.24
C GLU A 221 19.28 1.11 4.39
N ALA A 222 19.38 1.94 5.42
CA ALA A 222 20.63 2.59 5.77
C ALA A 222 20.98 2.30 7.23
N HIS A 223 22.21 1.87 7.46
CA HIS A 223 22.74 1.59 8.79
C HIS A 223 23.71 2.69 9.16
N TYR A 224 23.40 3.32 10.28
CA TYR A 224 24.21 4.36 10.87
C TYR A 224 24.93 3.79 12.07
N GLY A 225 26.00 4.46 12.48
CA GLY A 225 26.80 3.96 13.57
C GLY A 225 27.63 5.01 14.25
N ILE A 226 28.34 4.54 15.27
CA ILE A 226 29.24 5.29 16.10
C ILE A 226 30.65 4.81 15.78
N THR A 227 31.54 5.72 15.37
CA THR A 227 32.95 5.41 15.18
C THR A 227 33.65 5.18 16.52
N GLN A 228 34.69 4.35 16.53
CA GLN A 228 35.52 4.11 17.71
C GLN A 228 36.03 5.43 18.30
N GLU A 229 36.51 6.35 17.45
CA GLU A 229 37.08 7.62 17.89
C GLU A 229 36.01 8.54 18.50
N TRP A 230 34.79 8.48 17.98
CA TRP A 230 33.68 9.26 18.51
C TRP A 230 33.20 8.72 19.85
N ALA A 231 33.09 7.39 19.99
CA ALA A 231 32.80 6.76 21.27
C ALA A 231 33.83 7.15 22.35
N ALA A 232 35.12 7.07 22.03
CA ALA A 232 36.19 7.48 22.96
C ALA A 232 36.09 8.96 23.37
N LYS A 233 35.76 9.86 22.42
CA LYS A 233 35.56 11.29 22.70
C LYS A 233 34.35 11.55 23.61
N LEU A 234 33.22 10.88 23.36
CA LEU A 234 32.02 11.02 24.19
C LEU A 234 32.30 10.62 25.65
N ILE A 235 32.99 9.49 25.85
CA ILE A 235 33.39 9.02 27.19
C ILE A 235 34.36 9.99 27.87
N ALA A 236 35.31 10.55 27.12
CA ALA A 236 36.24 11.55 27.65
C ALA A 236 35.54 12.84 28.08
N ILE A 237 34.44 13.24 27.40
CA ILE A 237 33.62 14.39 27.77
C ILE A 237 32.83 14.10 29.05
N ASN A 238 32.23 12.91 29.15
CA ASN A 238 31.52 12.48 30.33
C ASN A 238 31.70 10.97 30.54
N PRO A 239 32.45 10.54 31.58
CA PRO A 239 32.68 9.12 31.87
C PRO A 239 31.40 8.30 32.08
N ALA A 240 30.28 8.95 32.46
CA ALA A 240 28.99 8.27 32.61
C ALA A 240 28.44 7.71 31.29
N TYR A 241 28.93 8.16 30.14
CA TYR A 241 28.54 7.62 28.84
C TYR A 241 29.15 6.25 28.54
N ALA A 242 30.15 5.79 29.30
CA ALA A 242 30.77 4.48 29.09
C ALA A 242 29.73 3.33 29.10
N ASP A 243 28.77 3.40 30.01
CA ASP A 243 27.71 2.39 30.19
C ASP A 243 26.46 2.64 29.31
N MET A 244 26.53 3.59 28.36
CA MET A 244 25.42 3.85 27.46
C MET A 244 25.29 2.69 26.47
N VAL A 245 24.20 1.92 26.56
CA VAL A 245 23.86 0.86 25.61
C VAL A 245 23.64 1.45 24.23
N VAL A 246 24.23 0.86 23.19
CA VAL A 246 24.14 1.32 21.80
C VAL A 246 23.48 0.33 20.84
N SER A 247 23.44 -0.96 21.18
CA SER A 247 22.68 -1.97 20.44
C SER A 247 22.11 -3.03 21.39
N TYR A 248 21.06 -3.70 20.93
CA TYR A 248 20.45 -4.84 21.58
C TYR A 248 20.41 -6.02 20.61
N ASP A 249 20.51 -7.23 21.16
CA ASP A 249 20.29 -8.44 20.40
C ASP A 249 18.82 -8.56 19.99
N ARG A 250 18.59 -8.83 18.71
CA ARG A 250 17.27 -8.83 18.08
C ARG A 250 16.32 -9.84 18.70
N GLU A 251 16.82 -11.02 19.05
CA GLU A 251 16.01 -12.16 19.50
C GLU A 251 15.78 -12.11 21.01
N THR A 252 16.85 -11.92 21.77
CA THR A 252 16.83 -11.97 23.23
C THR A 252 16.52 -10.62 23.88
N GLY A 253 16.72 -9.50 23.16
CA GLY A 253 16.66 -8.16 23.70
C GLY A 253 17.79 -7.81 24.68
N ALA A 254 18.78 -8.69 24.83
CA ALA A 254 19.93 -8.45 25.70
C ALA A 254 20.77 -7.29 25.18
N VAL A 255 21.48 -6.61 26.09
CA VAL A 255 22.48 -5.61 25.71
C VAL A 255 23.57 -6.29 24.88
N ASP A 256 23.77 -5.81 23.66
CA ASP A 256 24.78 -6.31 22.74
C ASP A 256 26.07 -5.48 22.87
N TYR A 257 25.98 -4.16 22.64
CA TYR A 257 27.08 -3.22 22.87
C TYR A 257 26.71 -2.06 23.79
N ILE A 258 27.70 -1.63 24.58
CA ILE A 258 27.75 -0.31 25.23
C ILE A 258 28.81 0.57 24.55
N LEU A 259 28.75 1.87 24.79
CA LEU A 259 29.67 2.84 24.20
C LEU A 259 31.14 2.54 24.53
N GLN A 260 31.42 2.03 25.74
CA GLN A 260 32.76 1.60 26.13
C GLN A 260 33.29 0.45 25.25
N ASN A 261 32.42 -0.48 24.83
CA ASN A 261 32.81 -1.57 23.93
C ASN A 261 33.22 -0.99 22.57
N VAL A 262 32.46 -0.03 22.04
CA VAL A 262 32.78 0.66 20.78
C VAL A 262 34.12 1.41 20.90
N ALA A 263 34.34 2.13 22.01
CA ALA A 263 35.60 2.84 22.26
C ALA A 263 36.82 1.91 22.41
N ASN A 264 36.62 0.64 22.73
CA ASN A 264 37.67 -0.37 22.85
C ASN A 264 37.94 -1.13 21.54
N GLN A 265 37.17 -0.88 20.48
CA GLN A 265 37.47 -1.46 19.16
C GLN A 265 38.76 -0.88 18.57
N ASP A 266 39.23 -1.48 17.48
CA ASP A 266 40.40 -0.98 16.75
C ASP A 266 40.12 0.40 16.13
N LEU A 267 41.16 1.24 16.02
CA LEU A 267 41.04 2.56 15.38
C LEU A 267 40.55 2.43 13.93
N GLY A 268 39.63 3.32 13.53
CA GLY A 268 39.01 3.31 12.22
C GLY A 268 37.81 2.38 12.06
N THR A 269 37.39 1.64 13.10
CA THR A 269 36.15 0.85 13.07
C THR A 269 34.93 1.66 13.50
N SER A 270 33.77 1.09 13.25
CA SER A 270 32.48 1.66 13.64
C SER A 270 31.51 0.55 14.03
N HIS A 271 30.59 0.85 14.94
CA HIS A 271 29.54 -0.06 15.37
C HIS A 271 28.16 0.49 14.98
N GLU A 272 27.30 -0.37 14.43
CA GLU A 272 25.93 -0.01 14.07
C GLU A 272 25.10 0.33 15.30
N SER A 273 24.25 1.34 15.18
CA SER A 273 23.46 1.83 16.31
C SER A 273 22.20 2.55 15.84
N LEU A 274 21.14 2.42 16.64
CA LEU A 274 19.87 3.14 16.44
C LEU A 274 19.80 4.44 17.28
N HIS A 275 20.90 4.84 17.95
CA HIS A 275 21.01 6.16 18.59
C HIS A 275 21.17 7.26 17.54
N PHE A 276 20.03 7.69 17.01
CA PHE A 276 19.91 8.81 16.07
C PHE A 276 20.79 10.02 16.46
N ALA A 277 20.81 10.40 17.74
CA ALA A 277 21.55 11.56 18.23
C ALA A 277 23.07 11.35 18.36
N LEU A 278 23.53 10.10 18.47
CA LEU A 278 24.95 9.79 18.68
C LEU A 278 25.66 9.35 17.41
N ASN A 279 24.94 8.83 16.44
CA ASN A 279 25.51 8.30 15.21
C ASN A 279 26.29 9.39 14.44
N ASP A 280 27.55 9.12 14.10
CA ASP A 280 28.46 10.03 13.39
C ASP A 280 28.94 9.49 12.04
N THR A 281 28.55 8.27 11.67
CA THR A 281 28.91 7.64 10.40
C THR A 281 27.74 6.89 9.74
N VAL A 282 27.84 6.70 8.42
CA VAL A 282 26.97 5.84 7.61
C VAL A 282 27.78 4.59 7.27
N ILE A 283 27.42 3.45 7.85
CA ILE A 283 28.11 2.16 7.67
C ILE A 283 27.63 1.48 6.39
N LYS A 284 26.34 1.57 6.11
CA LYS A 284 25.67 1.02 4.93
C LYS A 284 24.58 1.97 4.48
N ASP A 285 24.44 2.16 3.18
CA ASP A 285 23.27 2.82 2.59
C ASP A 285 23.09 2.28 1.19
N ASN A 286 22.24 1.27 1.08
CA ASN A 286 21.93 0.65 -0.20
C ASN A 286 20.58 1.10 -0.74
N ARG A 287 20.03 2.24 -0.30
CA ARG A 287 18.77 2.77 -0.82
C ARG A 287 18.98 3.28 -2.26
N ILE A 288 18.01 3.04 -3.15
CA ILE A 288 18.19 3.26 -4.59
C ILE A 288 18.21 4.78 -4.88
N PRO A 289 19.25 5.32 -5.56
CA PRO A 289 19.33 6.72 -5.98
C PRO A 289 18.13 7.20 -6.79
N PRO A 290 17.74 8.49 -6.73
CA PRO A 290 16.80 9.05 -7.68
C PRO A 290 17.43 9.21 -9.06
N TYR A 291 16.55 9.36 -10.05
CA TYR A 291 16.95 9.69 -11.42
C TYR A 291 17.80 10.96 -11.48
N GLY A 292 18.96 10.89 -12.15
CA GLY A 292 19.86 12.03 -12.33
C GLY A 292 20.63 12.42 -11.06
N MET A 293 20.79 11.51 -10.10
CA MET A 293 21.67 11.74 -8.97
C MET A 293 23.13 11.69 -9.42
N ASN A 294 23.75 12.86 -9.56
CA ASN A 294 25.15 12.99 -9.92
C ASN A 294 26.09 12.65 -8.75
N TYR A 295 27.21 11.98 -9.04
CA TYR A 295 28.19 11.57 -8.02
C TYR A 295 28.74 12.74 -7.18
N ASN A 296 29.21 13.83 -7.83
CA ASN A 296 29.79 14.97 -7.14
C ASN A 296 28.78 15.70 -6.24
N GLU A 297 27.53 15.86 -6.72
CA GLU A 297 26.47 16.44 -5.90
C GLU A 297 26.05 15.52 -4.75
N ALA A 298 26.04 14.20 -4.96
CA ALA A 298 25.83 13.23 -3.89
C ALA A 298 26.91 13.34 -2.80
N ARG A 299 28.17 13.46 -3.21
CA ARG A 299 29.30 13.67 -2.31
C ARG A 299 29.17 14.96 -1.52
N ARG A 300 28.87 16.06 -2.22
CA ARG A 300 28.70 17.38 -1.61
C ARG A 300 27.61 17.41 -0.54
N ARG A 301 26.54 16.63 -0.73
CA ARG A 301 25.40 16.56 0.18
C ARG A 301 25.54 15.47 1.24
N ASN A 302 26.61 14.68 1.18
CA ASN A 302 26.83 13.53 2.06
C ASN A 302 25.73 12.46 1.93
N VAL A 303 25.41 12.10 0.69
CA VAL A 303 24.32 11.19 0.35
C VAL A 303 24.76 10.10 -0.63
N ILE A 304 26.07 9.87 -0.73
CA ILE A 304 26.63 8.78 -1.54
C ILE A 304 26.06 7.43 -1.04
N PRO A 305 25.62 6.53 -1.94
CA PRO A 305 25.36 5.14 -1.57
C PRO A 305 26.60 4.52 -0.91
N VAL A 306 26.42 3.63 0.06
CA VAL A 306 27.52 2.93 0.72
C VAL A 306 27.32 1.42 0.52
N PRO A 307 28.15 0.74 -0.28
CA PRO A 307 29.34 1.25 -1.00
C PRO A 307 28.99 2.14 -2.21
N SER A 308 29.93 2.98 -2.63
CA SER A 308 29.69 4.03 -3.65
C SER A 308 29.59 3.52 -5.08
N ASP A 309 29.98 2.28 -5.36
CA ASP A 309 30.00 1.68 -6.69
C ASP A 309 28.72 0.88 -7.02
N GLN A 310 27.88 0.61 -6.02
CA GLN A 310 26.76 -0.34 -6.14
C GLN A 310 25.67 0.04 -7.18
N TYR A 311 25.62 1.31 -7.59
CA TYR A 311 24.61 1.81 -8.54
C TYR A 311 25.24 2.31 -9.84
N GLY A 312 25.82 1.37 -10.59
CA GLY A 312 26.39 1.62 -11.92
C GLY A 312 27.82 2.18 -11.92
N ASP A 313 28.45 2.27 -10.74
CA ASP A 313 29.81 2.78 -10.54
C ASP A 313 30.12 4.05 -11.37
N PRO A 314 29.34 5.13 -11.19
CA PRO A 314 29.51 6.33 -11.99
C PRO A 314 30.87 6.98 -11.70
N SER A 315 31.49 7.54 -12.74
CA SER A 315 32.62 8.44 -12.55
C SER A 315 32.17 9.73 -11.88
N THR A 316 33.15 10.59 -11.51
CA THR A 316 32.94 11.80 -10.71
C THR A 316 31.83 12.74 -11.22
N ASP A 317 31.58 12.76 -12.54
CA ASP A 317 30.58 13.63 -13.19
C ASP A 317 29.40 12.87 -13.82
N ASP A 318 29.33 11.55 -13.61
CA ASP A 318 28.23 10.72 -14.10
C ASP A 318 27.10 10.60 -13.06
N ASP A 319 25.94 10.14 -13.53
CA ASP A 319 24.76 9.92 -12.72
C ASP A 319 24.70 8.44 -12.27
N TYR A 320 24.31 8.19 -11.02
CA TYR A 320 24.01 6.84 -10.54
C TYR A 320 22.84 6.21 -11.29
N ASN A 321 22.83 4.87 -11.35
CA ASN A 321 21.62 4.14 -11.73
C ASN A 321 20.49 4.41 -10.71
N TYR A 322 19.33 4.81 -11.22
CA TYR A 322 18.12 5.05 -10.43
C TYR A 322 17.27 3.78 -10.23
N PHE A 323 17.91 2.64 -10.38
CA PHE A 323 17.30 1.32 -10.27
C PHE A 323 18.34 0.34 -9.75
N ASP A 324 17.85 -0.74 -9.15
CA ASP A 324 18.63 -1.93 -8.86
C ASP A 324 18.23 -3.04 -9.85
N ALA A 325 19.19 -3.87 -10.25
CA ALA A 325 19.01 -5.00 -11.15
C ALA A 325 19.45 -6.28 -10.44
N ILE A 326 18.48 -7.11 -10.10
CA ILE A 326 18.66 -8.27 -9.23
C ILE A 326 18.52 -9.52 -10.09
N THR A 327 19.48 -10.43 -9.96
CA THR A 327 19.37 -11.74 -10.58
C THR A 327 18.47 -12.60 -9.70
N LEU A 328 17.36 -13.06 -10.27
CA LEU A 328 16.45 -14.00 -9.68
C LEU A 328 17.06 -15.40 -9.70
N ASN A 329 16.95 -16.12 -8.58
CA ASN A 329 17.47 -17.47 -8.40
C ASN A 329 16.31 -18.46 -8.12
N PRO A 330 15.49 -18.84 -9.12
CA PRO A 330 14.41 -19.79 -8.91
C PRO A 330 14.94 -21.11 -8.34
N PRO A 331 14.30 -21.68 -7.30
CA PRO A 331 14.65 -23.00 -6.81
C PRO A 331 14.31 -24.08 -7.85
N LEU A 332 14.85 -25.28 -7.65
CA LEU A 332 14.53 -26.42 -8.51
C LEU A 332 13.01 -26.65 -8.56
N ASN A 333 12.48 -26.88 -9.76
CA ASN A 333 11.05 -27.06 -10.06
C ASN A 333 10.16 -25.81 -9.97
N ALA A 334 10.73 -24.62 -9.71
CA ALA A 334 9.94 -23.39 -9.80
C ALA A 334 9.52 -23.11 -11.24
N SER A 335 8.21 -22.93 -11.46
CA SER A 335 7.60 -22.58 -12.74
C SER A 335 7.19 -21.11 -12.81
N TYR A 336 6.83 -20.50 -11.68
CA TYR A 336 6.51 -19.08 -11.60
C TYR A 336 6.78 -18.53 -10.20
N ALA A 337 6.75 -17.21 -10.05
CA ALA A 337 6.83 -16.55 -8.75
C ALA A 337 5.95 -15.30 -8.70
N THR A 338 5.43 -15.00 -7.51
CA THR A 338 4.90 -13.67 -7.18
C THR A 338 5.98 -12.89 -6.45
N ILE A 339 6.24 -11.66 -6.90
CA ILE A 339 7.28 -10.79 -6.37
C ILE A 339 6.61 -9.53 -5.85
N GLU A 340 6.83 -9.19 -4.59
CA GLU A 340 6.33 -7.99 -3.94
C GLU A 340 7.49 -7.15 -3.40
N LEU A 341 7.46 -5.85 -3.65
CA LEU A 341 8.32 -4.88 -2.98
C LEU A 341 7.59 -4.36 -1.74
N LEU A 342 8.05 -4.79 -0.58
CA LEU A 342 7.47 -4.45 0.71
C LEU A 342 8.15 -3.23 1.31
N TYR A 343 7.39 -2.41 2.05
CA TYR A 343 7.90 -1.30 2.84
C TYR A 343 7.39 -1.36 4.27
N GLN A 344 8.30 -1.25 5.23
CA GLN A 344 8.01 -1.12 6.66
C GLN A 344 8.59 0.19 7.18
N GLY A 345 7.71 1.02 7.75
CA GLY A 345 8.09 2.32 8.32
C GLY A 345 8.74 2.25 9.70
N THR A 346 8.52 1.16 10.44
CA THR A 346 9.03 0.97 11.79
C THR A 346 9.27 -0.53 12.03
N SER A 347 10.53 -0.94 12.19
CA SER A 347 10.90 -2.32 12.42
C SER A 347 10.86 -2.71 13.89
N TRP A 348 10.86 -4.03 14.15
CA TRP A 348 10.96 -4.58 15.50
C TRP A 348 12.21 -4.07 16.24
N GLU A 349 13.37 -4.10 15.59
CA GLU A 349 14.65 -3.72 16.20
C GLU A 349 14.63 -2.26 16.68
N TYR A 350 13.91 -1.40 15.96
CA TYR A 350 13.74 -0.01 16.38
C TYR A 350 12.75 0.15 17.54
N ILE A 351 11.64 -0.59 17.54
CA ILE A 351 10.72 -0.62 18.70
C ILE A 351 11.45 -1.14 19.93
N GLN A 352 12.12 -2.30 19.83
CA GLN A 352 12.90 -2.90 20.90
C GLN A 352 13.93 -1.92 21.45
N PHE A 353 14.68 -1.27 20.56
CA PHE A 353 15.66 -0.27 20.95
C PHE A 353 15.05 0.89 21.72
N LEU A 354 13.96 1.49 21.23
CA LEU A 354 13.29 2.62 21.90
C LEU A 354 12.70 2.23 23.25
N VAL A 355 12.16 1.02 23.37
CA VAL A 355 11.64 0.47 24.63
C VAL A 355 12.77 0.28 25.63
N ASN A 356 13.81 -0.46 25.25
CA ASN A 356 14.90 -0.82 26.15
C ASN A 356 15.77 0.40 26.51
N ALA A 357 15.92 1.36 25.60
CA ALA A 357 16.67 2.60 25.87
C ALA A 357 15.89 3.57 26.78
N ASN A 358 14.57 3.44 26.92
CA ASN A 358 13.79 4.28 27.81
C ASN A 358 13.90 3.79 29.27
N LYS A 359 14.84 4.37 30.02
CA LYS A 359 15.11 4.01 31.42
C LYS A 359 14.08 4.51 32.44
N GLY A 360 13.02 5.21 32.02
CA GLY A 360 12.01 5.73 32.94
C GLY A 360 12.43 6.93 33.81
N GLU A 361 13.67 7.39 33.72
CA GLU A 361 14.23 8.41 34.63
C GLU A 361 13.55 9.79 34.51
N ASN A 362 13.01 10.11 33.33
CA ASN A 362 12.30 11.35 33.11
C ASN A 362 10.80 11.18 33.40
N ILE A 363 10.26 11.83 34.42
CA ILE A 363 8.82 11.74 34.77
C ILE A 363 7.91 12.12 33.58
N PHE A 364 8.33 13.05 32.73
CA PHE A 364 7.60 13.49 31.53
C PHE A 364 7.81 12.59 30.30
N LEU A 365 8.77 11.67 30.26
CA LEU A 365 8.98 10.81 29.07
C LEU A 365 9.18 9.31 29.41
N GLY A 366 9.17 8.96 30.68
CA GLY A 366 9.58 7.66 31.18
C GLY A 366 8.65 6.50 30.81
N GLN A 367 7.42 6.83 30.40
CA GLN A 367 6.43 5.83 29.98
C GLN A 367 6.37 5.67 28.45
N GLU A 368 7.03 6.55 27.68
CA GLU A 368 6.84 6.58 26.22
C GLU A 368 7.35 5.32 25.52
N GLY A 369 8.38 4.65 26.07
CA GLY A 369 8.82 3.36 25.55
C GLY A 369 7.72 2.30 25.67
N THR A 370 7.15 2.15 26.87
CA THR A 370 6.05 1.21 27.13
C THR A 370 4.78 1.54 26.33
N ASN A 371 4.39 2.82 26.28
CA ASN A 371 3.21 3.26 25.51
C ASN A 371 3.40 3.05 24.00
N LEU A 372 4.63 3.19 23.50
CA LEU A 372 4.96 2.90 22.10
C LEU A 372 4.86 1.40 21.81
N LEU A 373 5.42 0.53 22.68
CA LEU A 373 5.31 -0.92 22.53
C LEU A 373 3.85 -1.37 22.54
N GLU A 374 3.09 -0.90 23.52
CA GLU A 374 1.66 -1.21 23.64
C GLU A 374 0.91 -0.83 22.36
N ALA A 375 1.07 0.41 21.90
CA ALA A 375 0.40 0.87 20.69
C ALA A 375 0.86 0.07 19.46
N TRP A 376 2.14 -0.25 19.34
CA TRP A 376 2.68 -1.04 18.23
C TRP A 376 2.09 -2.45 18.17
N LEU A 377 2.01 -3.15 19.31
CA LEU A 377 1.39 -4.47 19.41
C LEU A 377 -0.11 -4.44 19.07
N ASN A 378 -0.82 -3.39 19.51
CA ASN A 378 -2.28 -3.26 19.32
C ASN A 378 -2.69 -2.61 17.99
N THR A 379 -1.74 -2.26 17.11
CA THR A 379 -2.01 -1.65 15.80
C THR A 379 -1.32 -2.37 14.64
N GLY A 380 -1.10 -3.68 14.79
CA GLY A 380 -0.61 -4.52 13.70
C GLY A 380 0.88 -4.37 13.41
N MET A 381 1.67 -3.93 14.39
CA MET A 381 3.14 -4.04 14.37
C MET A 381 3.82 -3.36 13.17
N ALA A 382 3.23 -2.27 12.68
CA ALA A 382 3.66 -1.60 11.45
C ALA A 382 3.89 -2.59 10.29
N LYS A 383 2.95 -3.52 10.10
CA LYS A 383 2.98 -4.53 9.03
C LYS A 383 3.39 -3.90 7.69
N PRO A 384 4.28 -4.56 6.92
CA PRO A 384 4.73 -4.03 5.65
C PRO A 384 3.59 -3.80 4.66
N PHE A 385 3.72 -2.71 3.91
CA PHE A 385 2.85 -2.34 2.81
C PHE A 385 3.46 -2.78 1.47
N VAL A 386 2.65 -3.34 0.57
CA VAL A 386 3.07 -3.72 -0.78
C VAL A 386 3.13 -2.48 -1.67
N MET A 387 4.33 -2.00 -1.98
CA MET A 387 4.54 -0.83 -2.83
C MET A 387 4.28 -1.15 -4.31
N ALA A 388 4.77 -2.30 -4.77
CA ALA A 388 4.66 -2.75 -6.14
C ALA A 388 4.74 -4.28 -6.19
N SER A 389 4.11 -4.87 -7.19
CA SER A 389 4.18 -6.31 -7.42
C SER A 389 4.38 -6.63 -8.90
N THR A 390 4.91 -7.81 -9.16
CA THR A 390 5.08 -8.38 -10.50
C THR A 390 5.18 -9.90 -10.39
N THR A 391 5.28 -10.58 -11.53
CA THR A 391 5.47 -12.03 -11.58
C THR A 391 6.70 -12.38 -12.40
N TRP A 392 7.34 -13.50 -12.04
CA TRP A 392 8.28 -14.20 -12.90
C TRP A 392 7.60 -15.46 -13.44
N GLY A 393 7.77 -15.76 -14.72
CA GLY A 393 7.05 -16.86 -15.36
C GLY A 393 5.56 -16.58 -15.55
N THR A 394 4.76 -17.64 -15.70
CA THR A 394 3.31 -17.54 -15.86
C THR A 394 2.67 -18.45 -14.83
N ALA A 395 1.85 -17.88 -13.95
CA ALA A 395 1.06 -18.67 -13.02
C ALA A 395 0.16 -19.63 -13.83
N PRO A 396 -0.07 -20.86 -13.35
CA PRO A 396 -1.08 -21.73 -13.95
C PRO A 396 -2.40 -20.96 -13.93
N VAL A 397 -3.13 -21.02 -15.06
CA VAL A 397 -4.53 -20.61 -15.06
C VAL A 397 -5.22 -21.50 -14.04
N SER A 398 -5.72 -20.93 -12.94
CA SER A 398 -6.67 -21.65 -12.09
C SER A 398 -7.74 -22.22 -13.01
N PRO A 399 -8.13 -23.51 -12.88
CA PRO A 399 -9.28 -24.02 -13.60
C PRO A 399 -10.45 -23.09 -13.25
N GLN A 400 -10.88 -22.31 -14.24
CA GLN A 400 -11.93 -21.34 -14.03
C GLN A 400 -13.18 -22.14 -13.75
N MET A 401 -13.70 -22.06 -12.53
CA MET A 401 -14.89 -22.81 -12.15
C MET A 401 -16.04 -22.34 -13.04
N VAL A 402 -16.85 -23.27 -13.54
CA VAL A 402 -17.95 -22.93 -14.42
C VAL A 402 -19.20 -22.66 -13.58
N VAL A 403 -19.92 -21.58 -13.90
CA VAL A 403 -21.23 -21.24 -13.34
C VAL A 403 -22.29 -21.25 -14.43
N GLY A 404 -23.50 -21.70 -14.11
CA GLY A 404 -24.65 -21.68 -15.02
C GLY A 404 -25.96 -21.43 -14.29
N VAL A 405 -27.01 -21.11 -15.05
CA VAL A 405 -28.39 -21.18 -14.56
C VAL A 405 -28.95 -22.51 -15.03
N ASN A 406 -29.18 -23.48 -14.13
CA ASN A 406 -29.60 -24.84 -14.53
C ASN A 406 -31.10 -24.95 -14.78
N SER A 407 -31.89 -24.09 -14.13
CA SER A 407 -33.33 -24.05 -14.30
C SER A 407 -33.86 -22.64 -14.12
N ILE A 408 -34.89 -22.31 -14.90
CA ILE A 408 -35.60 -21.05 -14.82
C ILE A 408 -37.10 -21.33 -14.79
N GLN A 409 -37.84 -20.63 -13.94
CA GLN A 409 -39.30 -20.75 -13.84
C GLN A 409 -39.95 -19.38 -13.71
N SER A 410 -41.12 -19.21 -14.32
CA SER A 410 -41.95 -18.03 -14.13
C SER A 410 -43.03 -18.28 -13.07
N GLY A 411 -43.43 -17.22 -12.38
CA GLY A 411 -44.54 -17.26 -11.44
C GLY A 411 -44.90 -15.88 -10.92
N LEU A 412 -45.86 -15.86 -10.00
CA LEU A 412 -46.32 -14.64 -9.34
C LEU A 412 -46.40 -14.85 -7.84
N TYR A 413 -46.30 -13.75 -7.11
CA TYR A 413 -46.52 -13.71 -5.67
C TYR A 413 -47.98 -13.34 -5.36
N SER A 414 -48.62 -14.13 -4.50
CA SER A 414 -49.98 -13.85 -4.00
C SER A 414 -50.00 -13.79 -2.48
N GLY A 415 -50.90 -12.97 -1.92
CA GLY A 415 -51.04 -12.77 -0.48
C GLY A 415 -50.70 -11.36 0.00
N LYS A 416 -50.64 -11.16 1.32
CA LYS A 416 -50.33 -9.86 1.95
C LYS A 416 -49.47 -10.04 3.19
N GLY A 417 -48.55 -9.09 3.42
CA GLY A 417 -47.72 -9.05 4.61
C GLY A 417 -46.77 -10.26 4.68
N LYS A 418 -46.75 -10.97 5.81
CA LYS A 418 -45.88 -12.14 6.02
C LYS A 418 -46.35 -13.41 5.32
N ASN A 419 -47.53 -13.40 4.69
CA ASN A 419 -48.14 -14.58 4.05
C ASN A 419 -48.12 -14.43 2.52
N ILE A 420 -47.00 -13.96 1.97
CA ILE A 420 -46.77 -13.90 0.53
C ILE A 420 -46.27 -15.29 0.08
N THR A 421 -46.89 -15.85 -0.96
CA THR A 421 -46.58 -17.18 -1.49
C THR A 421 -46.29 -17.09 -2.98
N PHE A 422 -45.14 -17.62 -3.41
CA PHE A 422 -44.82 -17.78 -4.82
C PHE A 422 -45.66 -18.91 -5.41
N SER A 423 -46.25 -18.70 -6.59
CA SER A 423 -46.96 -19.73 -7.35
C SER A 423 -46.42 -19.75 -8.77
N ALA A 424 -45.81 -20.88 -9.16
CA ALA A 424 -45.34 -21.09 -10.51
C ALA A 424 -46.52 -21.08 -11.50
N THR A 425 -46.42 -20.25 -12.53
CA THR A 425 -47.40 -20.14 -13.61
C THR A 425 -46.72 -19.59 -14.85
N ASN A 426 -47.25 -19.99 -16.02
CA ASN A 426 -46.81 -19.49 -17.31
C ASN A 426 -47.92 -18.67 -18.00
N ILE A 427 -48.98 -18.33 -17.26
CA ILE A 427 -50.10 -17.52 -17.74
C ILE A 427 -50.29 -16.37 -16.74
N PHE A 428 -50.29 -15.15 -17.28
CA PHE A 428 -50.36 -13.89 -16.54
C PHE A 428 -51.37 -12.97 -17.19
N THR A 429 -51.98 -12.05 -16.42
CA THR A 429 -52.76 -10.96 -16.99
C THR A 429 -51.88 -9.73 -17.18
N ALA A 430 -52.08 -8.96 -18.25
CA ALA A 430 -51.40 -7.68 -18.40
C ALA A 430 -51.63 -6.76 -17.16
N GLY A 431 -50.55 -6.43 -16.45
CA GLY A 431 -50.56 -5.74 -15.17
C GLY A 431 -50.05 -6.57 -13.98
N ASP A 432 -49.84 -7.87 -14.15
CA ASP A 432 -49.21 -8.73 -13.15
C ASP A 432 -47.70 -8.46 -13.06
N ASP A 433 -47.13 -8.67 -11.87
CA ASP A 433 -45.68 -8.72 -11.66
C ASP A 433 -45.17 -10.13 -12.02
N VAL A 434 -44.57 -10.27 -13.21
CA VAL A 434 -44.02 -11.54 -13.69
C VAL A 434 -42.67 -11.78 -13.01
N THR A 435 -42.60 -12.75 -12.12
CA THR A 435 -41.37 -13.09 -11.41
C THR A 435 -40.70 -14.30 -12.04
N ILE A 436 -39.41 -14.19 -12.30
CA ILE A 436 -38.56 -15.23 -12.85
C ILE A 436 -37.58 -15.66 -11.77
N LEU A 437 -37.56 -16.96 -11.45
CA LEU A 437 -36.61 -17.57 -10.53
C LEU A 437 -35.61 -18.40 -11.33
N GLY A 438 -34.34 -18.00 -11.31
CA GLY A 438 -33.22 -18.74 -11.90
C GLY A 438 -32.42 -19.45 -10.81
N GLN A 439 -32.14 -20.74 -10.99
CA GLN A 439 -31.29 -21.52 -10.08
C GLN A 439 -29.86 -21.50 -10.59
N VAL A 440 -28.99 -20.78 -9.88
CA VAL A 440 -27.56 -20.63 -10.18
C VAL A 440 -26.75 -21.71 -9.48
N MET A 441 -25.99 -22.48 -10.25
CA MET A 441 -25.19 -23.60 -9.77
C MET A 441 -23.77 -23.56 -10.37
N GLU A 442 -22.81 -24.16 -9.67
CA GLU A 442 -21.49 -24.49 -10.22
C GLU A 442 -21.45 -25.90 -10.84
N GLU A 443 -20.31 -26.27 -11.45
CA GLU A 443 -20.07 -27.53 -12.20
C GLU A 443 -20.35 -28.86 -11.43
N ASN A 444 -20.71 -28.79 -10.15
CA ASN A 444 -21.09 -29.92 -9.30
C ASN A 444 -22.52 -29.84 -8.72
N ASP A 445 -23.42 -29.05 -9.33
CA ASP A 445 -24.80 -28.82 -8.86
C ASP A 445 -24.89 -28.20 -7.45
N LEU A 446 -23.83 -27.54 -6.99
CA LEU A 446 -23.83 -26.78 -5.75
C LEU A 446 -24.38 -25.36 -5.98
N PRO A 447 -25.30 -24.87 -5.13
CA PRO A 447 -25.84 -23.51 -5.28
C PRO A 447 -24.78 -22.44 -5.07
N LEU A 448 -24.78 -21.42 -5.93
CA LEU A 448 -23.85 -20.30 -5.86
C LEU A 448 -24.56 -18.99 -5.51
N ALA A 449 -24.18 -18.40 -4.38
CA ALA A 449 -24.68 -17.11 -3.91
C ALA A 449 -23.88 -15.93 -4.48
N GLY A 450 -24.52 -14.77 -4.63
CA GLY A 450 -23.88 -13.52 -5.04
C GLY A 450 -23.54 -13.43 -6.54
N ALA A 451 -23.96 -14.39 -7.35
CA ALA A 451 -23.82 -14.32 -8.80
C ALA A 451 -24.84 -13.34 -9.38
N THR A 452 -24.39 -12.43 -10.25
CA THR A 452 -25.27 -11.50 -10.96
C THR A 452 -25.79 -12.17 -12.23
N VAL A 453 -27.11 -12.37 -12.33
CA VAL A 453 -27.78 -12.99 -13.47
C VAL A 453 -28.52 -11.93 -14.27
N THR A 454 -28.39 -11.97 -15.59
CA THR A 454 -29.17 -11.15 -16.53
C THR A 454 -30.12 -12.04 -17.34
N ILE A 455 -31.39 -11.64 -17.38
CA ILE A 455 -32.45 -12.32 -18.14
C ILE A 455 -33.06 -11.34 -19.14
N MET A 456 -33.11 -11.78 -20.40
CA MET A 456 -33.78 -11.07 -21.49
C MET A 456 -35.19 -11.62 -21.66
N ILE A 457 -36.18 -10.75 -21.57
CA ILE A 457 -37.56 -11.03 -21.98
C ILE A 457 -37.70 -10.65 -23.46
N SER A 458 -38.20 -11.57 -24.29
CA SER A 458 -38.46 -11.36 -25.72
C SER A 458 -39.85 -11.84 -26.09
N GLY A 459 -40.53 -11.11 -26.98
CA GLY A 459 -41.90 -11.38 -27.40
C GLY A 459 -42.46 -10.18 -28.17
N PRO A 460 -43.76 -9.87 -28.04
CA PRO A 460 -44.35 -8.64 -28.59
C PRO A 460 -43.62 -7.34 -28.18
N GLU A 461 -42.98 -7.33 -27.01
CA GLU A 461 -41.99 -6.33 -26.59
C GLU A 461 -40.79 -7.00 -25.90
N SER A 462 -39.79 -6.21 -25.48
CA SER A 462 -38.57 -6.75 -24.86
C SER A 462 -38.19 -5.99 -23.58
N ALA A 463 -37.64 -6.72 -22.62
CA ALA A 463 -37.13 -6.18 -21.37
C ALA A 463 -35.83 -6.91 -20.95
N SER A 464 -35.04 -6.27 -20.10
CA SER A 464 -33.84 -6.86 -19.49
C SER A 464 -33.97 -6.75 -17.99
N LEU A 465 -33.78 -7.86 -17.29
CA LEU A 465 -33.81 -7.94 -15.83
C LEU A 465 -32.41 -8.34 -15.35
N THR A 466 -31.97 -7.77 -14.23
CA THR A 466 -30.72 -8.17 -13.57
C THR A 466 -30.96 -8.32 -12.06
N GLY A 467 -30.45 -9.41 -11.48
CA GLY A 467 -30.60 -9.73 -10.07
C GLY A 467 -29.42 -10.56 -9.56
N MET A 468 -29.23 -10.61 -8.24
CA MET A 468 -28.19 -11.44 -7.62
C MET A 468 -28.81 -12.71 -7.01
N SER A 469 -28.09 -13.81 -7.07
CA SER A 469 -28.49 -15.05 -6.39
C SER A 469 -28.32 -14.97 -4.87
N ASP A 470 -29.26 -15.58 -4.14
CA ASP A 470 -29.24 -15.69 -2.68
C ASP A 470 -28.36 -16.85 -2.18
N GLU A 471 -28.37 -17.10 -0.86
CA GLU A 471 -27.62 -18.19 -0.21
C GLU A 471 -27.97 -19.59 -0.73
N ASN A 472 -29.14 -19.76 -1.35
CA ASN A 472 -29.59 -21.02 -1.95
C ASN A 472 -29.39 -21.03 -3.48
N GLY A 473 -28.62 -20.08 -4.02
CA GLY A 473 -28.37 -19.93 -5.45
C GLY A 473 -29.58 -19.46 -6.25
N VAL A 474 -30.62 -18.93 -5.62
CA VAL A 474 -31.82 -18.46 -6.33
C VAL A 474 -31.67 -16.99 -6.69
N ALA A 475 -31.66 -16.69 -7.99
CA ALA A 475 -31.77 -15.33 -8.49
C ALA A 475 -33.24 -15.03 -8.80
N GLU A 476 -33.83 -14.08 -8.08
CA GLU A 476 -35.21 -13.63 -8.25
C GLU A 476 -35.27 -12.30 -9.02
N LEU A 477 -35.97 -12.29 -10.15
CA LEU A 477 -36.06 -11.16 -11.06
C LEU A 477 -37.51 -10.90 -11.45
N THR A 478 -38.03 -9.71 -11.15
CA THR A 478 -39.43 -9.36 -11.41
C THR A 478 -39.56 -8.33 -12.52
N TRP A 479 -40.34 -8.66 -13.55
CA TRP A 479 -40.80 -7.73 -14.58
C TRP A 479 -42.19 -7.21 -14.24
N GLN A 480 -42.27 -5.89 -13.96
CA GLN A 480 -43.53 -5.23 -13.65
C GLN A 480 -44.28 -4.87 -14.94
N THR A 481 -45.35 -5.59 -15.25
CA THR A 481 -46.16 -5.32 -16.43
C THR A 481 -47.23 -4.26 -16.14
N GLN A 482 -47.80 -3.64 -17.18
CA GLN A 482 -48.78 -2.56 -17.04
C GLN A 482 -50.16 -2.99 -17.52
N SER A 483 -51.19 -2.78 -16.70
CA SER A 483 -52.58 -3.03 -17.09
C SER A 483 -53.05 -2.13 -18.25
N PRO A 484 -53.93 -2.65 -19.12
CA PRO A 484 -54.56 -1.83 -20.15
C PRO A 484 -55.39 -0.68 -19.57
N LYS A 485 -55.41 0.49 -20.23
CA LYS A 485 -56.31 1.59 -19.80
C LYS A 485 -57.77 1.24 -20.12
N ARG A 486 -58.73 1.97 -19.52
CA ARG A 486 -60.21 1.82 -19.61
C ARG A 486 -60.84 1.64 -21.02
N LYS A 487 -60.08 1.73 -22.12
CA LYS A 487 -60.51 1.49 -23.51
C LYS A 487 -59.64 0.47 -24.26
N GLY A 488 -58.84 -0.35 -23.57
CA GLY A 488 -57.94 -1.33 -24.17
C GLY A 488 -56.72 -0.70 -24.88
N THR A 489 -56.39 0.56 -24.58
CA THR A 489 -55.25 1.27 -25.18
C THR A 489 -54.11 1.48 -24.18
N GLY A 490 -52.89 1.13 -24.57
CA GLY A 490 -51.70 1.12 -23.70
C GLY A 490 -51.67 -0.08 -22.75
N GLY A 491 -50.58 -0.22 -21.99
CA GLY A 491 -50.28 -1.42 -21.19
C GLY A 491 -49.20 -2.29 -21.85
N THR A 492 -48.70 -3.28 -21.12
CA THR A 492 -47.80 -4.31 -21.66
C THR A 492 -48.57 -5.13 -22.70
N ILE A 493 -47.94 -5.46 -23.82
CA ILE A 493 -48.63 -6.05 -24.97
C ILE A 493 -48.95 -7.52 -24.68
N SER A 494 -50.22 -7.93 -24.71
CA SER A 494 -50.60 -9.35 -24.57
C SER A 494 -49.98 -10.20 -25.69
N GLY A 495 -49.59 -11.44 -25.37
CA GLY A 495 -48.98 -12.39 -26.30
C GLY A 495 -48.00 -13.33 -25.60
N ASP A 496 -47.33 -14.16 -26.41
CA ASP A 496 -46.34 -15.12 -25.93
C ASP A 496 -44.96 -14.46 -25.77
N TYR A 497 -44.32 -14.69 -24.63
CA TYR A 497 -43.00 -14.20 -24.28
C TYR A 497 -42.09 -15.35 -23.87
N THR A 498 -40.79 -15.15 -24.05
CA THR A 498 -39.73 -16.03 -23.57
C THR A 498 -38.80 -15.21 -22.68
N ALA A 499 -38.55 -15.70 -21.47
CA ALA A 499 -37.46 -15.22 -20.61
C ALA A 499 -36.23 -16.10 -20.82
N THR A 500 -35.10 -15.53 -21.24
CA THR A 500 -33.86 -16.26 -21.54
C THR A 500 -32.69 -15.69 -20.75
N THR A 501 -31.93 -16.54 -20.07
CA THR A 501 -30.66 -16.14 -19.43
C THR A 501 -29.69 -15.65 -20.51
N SER A 502 -29.15 -14.45 -20.34
CA SER A 502 -28.26 -13.82 -21.32
C SER A 502 -26.85 -13.56 -20.80
N ASP A 503 -26.65 -13.53 -19.48
CA ASP A 503 -25.34 -13.37 -18.85
C ASP A 503 -25.36 -13.83 -17.39
N VAL A 504 -24.22 -14.34 -16.90
CA VAL A 504 -23.98 -14.67 -15.48
C VAL A 504 -22.58 -14.21 -15.09
N VAL A 505 -22.47 -13.35 -14.09
CA VAL A 505 -21.19 -12.82 -13.59
C VAL A 505 -20.99 -13.20 -12.14
N ALA A 506 -19.91 -13.91 -11.83
CA ALA A 506 -19.51 -14.26 -10.47
C ALA A 506 -17.98 -14.27 -10.35
N ASP A 507 -17.46 -13.78 -9.22
CA ASP A 507 -16.02 -13.69 -8.95
C ASP A 507 -15.39 -15.09 -8.91
N GLY A 508 -14.36 -15.30 -9.74
CA GLY A 508 -13.66 -16.59 -9.83
C GLY A 508 -14.34 -17.63 -10.72
N TYR A 509 -15.48 -17.30 -11.35
CA TYR A 509 -16.20 -18.19 -12.25
C TYR A 509 -16.24 -17.67 -13.69
N SER A 510 -16.49 -18.59 -14.63
CA SER A 510 -16.87 -18.29 -16.01
C SER A 510 -18.27 -18.82 -16.27
N TRP A 511 -19.14 -18.01 -16.89
CA TRP A 511 -20.44 -18.51 -17.34
C TRP A 511 -20.25 -19.63 -18.37
N ASP A 512 -20.99 -20.72 -18.24
CA ASP A 512 -21.03 -21.84 -19.18
C ASP A 512 -21.53 -21.46 -20.59
N GLY A 513 -22.15 -20.28 -20.72
CA GLY A 513 -22.76 -19.80 -21.96
C GLY A 513 -24.06 -20.52 -22.32
N VAL A 514 -24.60 -21.36 -21.43
CA VAL A 514 -25.84 -22.08 -21.64
C VAL A 514 -27.01 -21.14 -21.36
N GLN A 515 -27.78 -20.88 -22.40
CA GLN A 515 -29.00 -20.10 -22.29
C GLN A 515 -30.15 -21.00 -21.84
N THR A 516 -30.63 -20.81 -20.61
CA THR A 516 -31.89 -21.40 -20.14
C THR A 516 -33.04 -20.46 -20.37
N SER A 517 -34.21 -21.00 -20.73
CA SER A 517 -35.39 -20.20 -21.00
C SER A 517 -36.68 -20.78 -20.41
N VAL A 518 -37.64 -19.89 -20.14
CA VAL A 518 -39.03 -20.25 -19.82
C VAL A 518 -39.98 -19.42 -20.68
N ASP A 519 -40.96 -20.10 -21.27
CA ASP A 519 -42.03 -19.46 -22.04
C ASP A 519 -43.24 -19.17 -21.15
N PHE A 520 -43.84 -18.00 -21.33
CA PHE A 520 -45.06 -17.58 -20.65
C PHE A 520 -45.92 -16.69 -21.54
N THR A 521 -47.21 -16.62 -21.23
CA THR A 521 -48.20 -15.84 -21.98
C THR A 521 -48.78 -14.74 -21.09
N LEU A 522 -48.88 -13.53 -21.64
CA LEU A 522 -49.67 -12.44 -21.08
C LEU A 522 -51.01 -12.37 -21.81
N GLU A 523 -52.11 -12.52 -21.08
CA GLU A 523 -53.50 -12.39 -21.55
C GLU A 523 -54.03 -10.96 -21.38
#